data_AF-A0A1S8X8C6-F1
#
_entry.id   AF-A0A1S8X8C6-F1
#
_cell.length_a   1.000
_cell.length_b   1.000
_cell.length_c   1.000
_cell.angle_alpha   90.00
_cell.angle_beta   90.00
_cell.angle_gamma   90.00
#
_symmetry.space_group_name_H-M   'P 1'
#
loop_
_entity.id
_entity.type
_entity.pdbx_description
1 polymer ?
#
loop_
_entity_poly.entity_id
_entity_poly.type
_entity_poly.pdbx_seq_one_letter_code
_entity_poly.pdbx_strand_id
1 'polypeptide(L)'
;MMHCNVNPGAVLLAGEGKWKLGGLNFMEKVIDTTKASPKFTGYSAKFPKAAQPNLDFIAPEAQMHNSMSPLADMFSLGMVLCAIYNEGHSLIESDFNPTVYAKRISELKIFNEPTVLSYEGLLSLESRSINQKKEFFNRFAKVVPEYDPVLRYKRILPLLLNWYEKSTELSPFVLPSLLTMIHVAENDDFEAYLREPLMKIMTQRKTLQTSVVFVDLIEFFISRLTKTEIEQHILPELFVCFEPVTNKTTLKLCVLECIERLLPSLSSPGVAQEIVAFLSTVRTTDSSMLSCILAINRHLLSERKFGITCSTIAGKLLPPLLDALTSPLLGLNDFRLLMDVLRFMLDTIDRQRTCELILRERKSQGGSCSNISTPTGLGRNLPLISMQKPTVDADFMGSDIDDARFSRTSLSDHRHSTGGESNNTRNWLRNNLQLQRLRASGNRSESVLYGLKQRN
;
A
#
# COMPACT_ATOMS: atom_id res chain seq x y z
N MET A 1 31.34 -30.32 15.84
CA MET A 1 32.78 -29.94 15.78
C MET A 1 32.88 -28.70 14.93
N MET A 2 33.98 -27.96 15.04
CA MET A 2 34.31 -26.84 14.17
C MET A 2 35.45 -27.27 13.23
N HIS A 3 35.46 -26.78 11.99
CA HIS A 3 36.49 -27.10 11.00
C HIS A 3 37.67 -26.12 11.07
N CYS A 4 37.40 -24.85 11.41
CA CYS A 4 38.37 -23.78 11.64
C CYS A 4 39.26 -23.42 10.43
N ASN A 5 38.93 -23.92 9.23
CA ASN A 5 39.67 -23.69 8.00
C ASN A 5 38.84 -24.01 6.74
N VAL A 6 37.54 -23.67 6.72
CA VAL A 6 36.73 -23.84 5.51
C VAL A 6 37.21 -22.84 4.46
N ASN A 7 37.76 -23.33 3.35
CA ASN A 7 38.31 -22.53 2.26
C ASN A 7 38.15 -23.31 0.93
N PRO A 8 38.38 -22.73 -0.26
CA PRO A 8 38.16 -23.44 -1.52
C PRO A 8 38.99 -24.72 -1.66
N GLY A 9 40.22 -24.75 -1.12
CA GLY A 9 41.07 -25.95 -1.09
C GLY A 9 40.63 -27.03 -0.09
N ALA A 10 39.71 -26.72 0.82
CA ALA A 10 39.03 -27.69 1.67
C ALA A 10 37.83 -28.35 0.96
N VAL A 11 37.32 -27.77 -0.13
CA VAL A 11 36.17 -28.30 -0.89
C VAL A 11 36.68 -29.19 -2.02
N LEU A 12 36.40 -30.49 -1.91
CA LEU A 12 36.82 -31.52 -2.85
C LEU A 12 35.64 -31.97 -3.71
N LEU A 13 35.86 -32.09 -5.02
CA LEU A 13 34.88 -32.71 -5.93
C LEU A 13 35.01 -34.23 -5.85
N ALA A 14 33.90 -34.90 -5.52
CA ALA A 14 33.74 -36.33 -5.65
C ALA A 14 33.00 -36.68 -6.95
N GLY A 15 32.94 -37.98 -7.26
CA GLY A 15 32.12 -38.49 -8.38
C GLY A 15 30.67 -38.00 -8.30
N GLU A 16 30.03 -37.88 -9.46
CA GLU A 16 28.65 -37.39 -9.63
C GLU A 16 28.44 -35.92 -9.19
N GLY A 17 29.50 -35.09 -9.21
CA GLY A 17 29.41 -33.65 -8.91
C GLY A 17 29.20 -33.31 -7.44
N LYS A 18 29.30 -34.30 -6.54
CA LYS A 18 29.10 -34.13 -5.10
C LYS A 18 30.29 -33.42 -4.46
N TRP A 19 30.05 -32.43 -3.63
CA TRP A 19 31.11 -31.77 -2.86
C TRP A 19 31.37 -32.51 -1.54
N LYS A 20 32.64 -32.65 -1.17
CA LYS A 20 33.10 -33.19 0.12
C LYS A 20 34.02 -32.18 0.81
N LEU A 21 33.91 -32.07 2.12
CA LEU A 21 34.79 -31.22 2.93
C LEU A 21 35.97 -32.06 3.46
N GLY A 22 37.19 -31.61 3.18
CA GLY A 22 38.46 -32.17 3.67
C GLY A 22 39.34 -31.09 4.31
N GLY A 23 40.57 -31.43 4.70
CA GLY A 23 41.46 -30.46 5.38
C GLY A 23 41.22 -30.36 6.89
N LEU A 24 40.84 -31.48 7.51
CA LEU A 24 40.41 -31.60 8.92
C LEU A 24 41.51 -31.36 9.98
N ASN A 25 42.70 -30.89 9.57
CA ASN A 25 43.89 -30.74 10.42
C ASN A 25 43.71 -29.68 11.54
N PHE A 26 42.76 -28.77 11.36
CA PHE A 26 42.45 -27.68 12.29
C PHE A 26 41.14 -27.90 13.05
N MET A 27 40.53 -29.10 12.96
CA MET A 27 39.26 -29.37 13.63
C MET A 27 39.35 -29.21 15.15
N GLU A 28 38.45 -28.41 15.71
CA GLU A 28 38.27 -28.29 17.15
C GLU A 28 36.93 -28.86 17.59
N LYS A 29 36.89 -29.33 18.85
CA LYS A 29 35.60 -29.63 19.49
C LYS A 29 34.87 -28.31 19.73
N VAL A 30 33.54 -28.35 19.71
CA VAL A 30 32.75 -27.20 20.20
C VAL A 30 32.97 -27.16 21.71
N ILE A 31 33.80 -26.23 22.15
CA ILE A 31 34.09 -26.00 23.56
C ILE A 31 33.04 -25.01 24.07
N ASP A 32 32.40 -25.33 25.19
CA ASP A 32 31.65 -24.33 25.95
C ASP A 32 32.62 -23.19 26.34
N THR A 33 32.42 -22.01 25.76
CA THR A 33 33.26 -20.81 25.95
C THR A 33 33.29 -20.30 27.40
N THR A 34 32.54 -20.94 28.29
CA THR A 34 32.51 -20.70 29.74
C THR A 34 33.65 -21.38 30.53
N LYS A 35 34.41 -22.32 29.94
CA LYS A 35 35.35 -23.17 30.69
C LYS A 35 36.79 -23.27 30.16
N ALA A 36 37.07 -22.88 28.92
CA ALA A 36 38.44 -22.84 28.39
C ALA A 36 38.59 -21.81 27.27
N SER A 37 39.77 -21.20 27.16
CA SER A 37 40.13 -20.42 25.97
C SER A 37 40.22 -21.35 24.74
N PRO A 38 39.79 -20.88 23.55
CA PRO A 38 39.98 -21.66 22.33
C PRO A 38 41.47 -21.86 22.07
N LYS A 39 41.85 -23.06 21.61
CA LYS A 39 43.23 -23.38 21.20
C LYS A 39 43.64 -22.68 19.91
N PHE A 40 42.66 -22.33 19.08
CA PHE A 40 42.84 -21.60 17.84
C PHE A 40 43.19 -20.13 18.14
N THR A 41 44.35 -19.69 17.67
CA THR A 41 44.92 -18.34 17.91
C THR A 41 45.00 -17.49 16.64
N GLY A 42 44.23 -17.85 15.61
CA GLY A 42 44.25 -17.19 14.31
C GLY A 42 45.52 -17.48 13.50
N TYR A 43 45.64 -16.78 12.37
CA TYR A 43 46.85 -16.74 11.56
C TYR A 43 47.88 -15.78 12.16
N SER A 44 49.15 -16.19 12.16
CA SER A 44 50.29 -15.44 12.68
C SER A 44 51.48 -15.50 11.73
N ALA A 45 52.07 -14.33 11.46
CA ALA A 45 53.30 -14.21 10.66
C ALA A 45 54.54 -14.88 11.29
N LYS A 46 54.44 -15.40 12.53
CA LYS A 46 55.52 -16.11 13.21
C LYS A 46 55.64 -17.58 12.81
N PHE A 47 54.64 -18.16 12.15
CA PHE A 47 54.62 -19.57 11.76
C PHE A 47 54.64 -19.76 10.23
N PRO A 48 55.08 -20.92 9.70
CA PRO A 48 55.06 -21.20 8.27
C PRO A 48 53.65 -21.14 7.67
N LYS A 49 53.50 -20.56 6.45
CA LYS A 49 52.21 -20.43 5.75
C LYS A 49 51.46 -21.78 5.62
N ALA A 50 52.18 -22.85 5.29
CA ALA A 50 51.60 -24.18 5.06
C ALA A 50 51.09 -24.90 6.32
N ALA A 51 51.45 -24.41 7.53
CA ALA A 51 51.04 -24.99 8.80
C ALA A 51 49.84 -24.26 9.43
N GLN A 52 49.20 -23.34 8.69
CA GLN A 52 48.19 -22.43 9.21
C GLN A 52 46.89 -22.45 8.39
N PRO A 53 45.75 -22.07 8.99
CA PRO A 53 44.51 -21.83 8.28
C PRO A 53 44.66 -20.69 7.25
N ASN A 54 43.81 -20.70 6.21
CA ASN A 54 43.85 -19.67 5.16
C ASN A 54 43.22 -18.36 5.64
N LEU A 55 44.06 -17.35 5.92
CA LEU A 55 43.67 -16.04 6.45
C LEU A 55 42.49 -15.39 5.72
N ASP A 56 42.42 -15.51 4.40
CA ASP A 56 41.37 -14.90 3.57
C ASP A 56 39.96 -15.49 3.78
N PHE A 57 39.83 -16.54 4.59
CA PHE A 57 38.56 -17.20 4.92
C PHE A 57 38.34 -17.33 6.44
N ILE A 58 39.30 -16.93 7.29
CA ILE A 58 39.13 -16.94 8.75
C ILE A 58 38.12 -15.85 9.15
N ALA A 59 37.29 -16.14 10.16
CA ALA A 59 36.33 -15.19 10.71
C ALA A 59 37.00 -14.07 11.55
N PRO A 60 36.48 -12.83 11.52
CA PRO A 60 37.11 -11.70 12.20
C PRO A 60 37.19 -11.89 13.71
N GLU A 61 36.19 -12.51 14.35
CA GLU A 61 36.22 -12.83 15.78
C GLU A 61 37.36 -13.82 16.13
N ALA A 62 37.68 -14.73 15.21
CA ALA A 62 38.73 -15.71 15.37
C ALA A 62 40.12 -15.10 15.17
N GLN A 63 40.27 -14.22 14.18
CA GLN A 63 41.55 -13.58 13.84
C GLN A 63 41.90 -12.38 14.73
N MET A 64 40.90 -11.60 15.18
CA MET A 64 41.11 -10.30 15.84
C MET A 64 40.76 -10.32 17.33
N HIS A 65 39.93 -11.26 17.79
CA HIS A 65 39.40 -11.28 19.15
C HIS A 65 39.69 -12.58 19.92
N ASN A 66 40.43 -13.53 19.32
CA ASN A 66 40.71 -14.86 19.87
C ASN A 66 39.43 -15.59 20.35
N SER A 67 38.32 -15.34 19.65
CA SER A 67 37.00 -15.89 19.97
C SER A 67 36.58 -16.84 18.86
N MET A 68 36.17 -18.05 19.22
CA MET A 68 35.75 -19.06 18.26
C MET A 68 34.40 -19.64 18.63
N SER A 69 33.54 -19.76 17.62
CA SER A 69 32.22 -20.37 17.72
C SER A 69 31.90 -21.08 16.39
N PRO A 70 30.84 -21.92 16.33
CA PRO A 70 30.38 -22.49 15.06
C PRO A 70 30.03 -21.46 13.98
N LEU A 71 29.81 -20.19 14.35
CA LEU A 71 29.58 -19.10 13.37
C LEU A 71 30.85 -18.78 12.56
N ALA A 72 32.04 -19.07 13.09
CA ALA A 72 33.29 -18.83 12.36
C ALA A 72 33.37 -19.69 11.09
N ASP A 73 32.95 -20.97 11.16
CA ASP A 73 32.87 -21.83 9.97
C ASP A 73 31.76 -21.36 8.99
N MET A 74 30.67 -20.76 9.50
CA MET A 74 29.61 -20.19 8.66
C MET A 74 30.08 -18.92 7.94
N PHE A 75 30.87 -18.07 8.59
CA PHE A 75 31.57 -16.95 7.95
C PHE A 75 32.52 -17.46 6.87
N SER A 76 33.36 -18.45 7.20
CA SER A 76 34.31 -19.06 6.26
C SER A 76 33.59 -19.64 5.03
N LEU A 77 32.47 -20.33 5.22
CA LEU A 77 31.61 -20.82 4.14
C LEU A 77 31.04 -19.67 3.29
N GLY A 78 30.59 -18.57 3.91
CA GLY A 78 30.14 -17.37 3.21
C GLY A 78 31.24 -16.76 2.33
N MET A 79 32.48 -16.70 2.84
CA MET A 79 33.64 -16.25 2.08
C MET A 79 33.99 -17.20 0.93
N VAL A 80 33.84 -18.53 1.10
CA VAL A 80 33.99 -19.50 0.00
C VAL A 80 32.95 -19.28 -1.09
N LEU A 81 31.67 -19.07 -0.73
CA LEU A 81 30.62 -18.78 -1.71
C LEU A 81 30.88 -17.47 -2.46
N CYS A 82 31.34 -16.43 -1.75
CA CYS A 82 31.75 -15.17 -2.38
C CYS A 82 32.93 -15.37 -3.33
N ALA A 83 33.94 -16.14 -2.94
CA ALA A 83 35.10 -16.43 -3.80
C ALA A 83 34.71 -17.21 -5.05
N ILE A 84 33.82 -18.21 -4.94
CA ILE A 84 33.30 -18.97 -6.10
C ILE A 84 32.58 -18.04 -7.08
N TYR A 85 31.78 -17.10 -6.59
CA TYR A 85 31.09 -16.11 -7.42
C TYR A 85 32.06 -15.08 -8.04
N ASN A 86 33.16 -14.76 -7.34
CA ASN A 86 34.22 -13.84 -7.75
C ASN A 86 35.37 -14.57 -8.51
N GLU A 87 35.02 -15.50 -9.40
CA GLU A 87 35.95 -16.25 -10.26
C GLU A 87 37.09 -17.00 -9.52
N GLY A 88 36.84 -17.38 -8.25
CA GLY A 88 37.81 -18.05 -7.37
C GLY A 88 38.61 -17.11 -6.46
N HIS A 89 38.52 -15.79 -6.64
CA HIS A 89 39.29 -14.80 -5.88
C HIS A 89 38.60 -14.42 -4.57
N SER A 90 39.33 -14.42 -3.45
CA SER A 90 38.78 -13.92 -2.17
C SER A 90 38.45 -12.43 -2.26
N LEU A 91 37.46 -11.97 -1.49
CA LEU A 91 37.15 -10.55 -1.35
C LEU A 91 38.16 -9.80 -0.46
N ILE A 92 38.98 -10.51 0.33
CA ILE A 92 39.91 -9.91 1.30
C ILE A 92 41.27 -9.62 0.66
N GLU A 93 41.84 -10.60 -0.05
CA GLU A 93 43.17 -10.52 -0.67
C GLU A 93 44.25 -10.03 0.31
N SER A 94 44.37 -10.69 1.48
CA SER A 94 45.24 -10.21 2.57
C SER A 94 46.74 -10.38 2.29
N ASP A 95 47.13 -11.14 1.26
CA ASP A 95 48.48 -11.66 1.03
C ASP A 95 49.15 -12.16 2.33
N PHE A 96 48.41 -12.96 3.09
CA PHE A 96 48.88 -13.59 4.33
C PHE A 96 49.31 -12.57 5.42
N ASN A 97 48.81 -11.34 5.36
CA ASN A 97 49.14 -10.26 6.28
C ASN A 97 47.93 -9.88 7.17
N PRO A 98 47.95 -10.18 8.49
CA PRO A 98 46.87 -9.84 9.42
C PRO A 98 46.47 -8.36 9.44
N THR A 99 47.41 -7.44 9.20
CA THR A 99 47.12 -6.00 9.17
C THR A 99 46.34 -5.62 7.92
N VAL A 100 46.64 -6.25 6.77
CA VAL A 100 45.89 -6.05 5.53
C VAL A 100 44.51 -6.70 5.64
N TYR A 101 44.44 -7.92 6.20
CA TYR A 101 43.17 -8.60 6.51
C TYR A 101 42.24 -7.70 7.33
N ALA A 102 42.70 -7.18 8.47
CA ALA A 102 41.86 -6.38 9.36
C ALA A 102 41.35 -5.09 8.69
N LYS A 103 42.19 -4.45 7.87
CA LYS A 103 41.78 -3.30 7.05
C LYS A 103 40.71 -3.71 6.03
N ARG A 104 40.98 -4.73 5.22
CA ARG A 104 40.09 -5.19 4.13
C ARG A 104 38.74 -5.64 4.66
N ILE A 105 38.68 -6.39 5.77
CA ILE A 105 37.43 -6.74 6.47
C ILE A 105 36.56 -5.51 6.74
N SER A 106 37.15 -4.42 7.25
CA SER A 106 36.42 -3.18 7.57
C SER A 106 35.93 -2.42 6.32
N GLU A 107 36.52 -2.67 5.15
CA GLU A 107 36.19 -2.06 3.87
C GLU A 107 35.15 -2.89 3.07
N LEU A 108 34.81 -4.11 3.51
CA LEU A 108 33.86 -4.98 2.81
C LEU A 108 32.42 -4.44 2.88
N LYS A 109 31.89 -4.05 1.71
CA LYS A 109 30.54 -3.50 1.57
C LYS A 109 29.42 -4.49 1.94
N ILE A 110 29.63 -5.79 1.75
CA ILE A 110 28.62 -6.84 1.98
C ILE A 110 28.06 -6.85 3.42
N PHE A 111 28.87 -6.46 4.42
CA PHE A 111 28.43 -6.36 5.81
C PHE A 111 27.68 -5.06 6.12
N ASN A 112 27.71 -4.09 5.21
CA ASN A 112 27.03 -2.79 5.31
C ASN A 112 25.75 -2.72 4.46
N GLU A 113 25.34 -3.83 3.83
CA GLU A 113 24.12 -3.88 3.01
C GLU A 113 22.85 -3.66 3.86
N PRO A 114 21.86 -2.87 3.40
CA PRO A 114 20.69 -2.53 4.20
C PRO A 114 19.89 -3.76 4.66
N THR A 115 19.80 -4.79 3.82
CA THR A 115 19.12 -6.06 4.14
C THR A 115 19.83 -6.84 5.25
N VAL A 116 21.17 -6.87 5.25
CA VAL A 116 21.96 -7.53 6.29
C VAL A 116 21.80 -6.80 7.63
N LEU A 117 22.07 -5.49 7.64
CA LEU A 117 21.99 -4.66 8.85
C LEU A 117 20.58 -4.59 9.43
N SER A 118 19.54 -4.55 8.58
CA SER A 118 18.16 -4.54 9.06
C SER A 118 17.68 -5.90 9.55
N TYR A 119 18.19 -7.01 9.02
CA TYR A 119 17.88 -8.35 9.53
C TYR A 119 18.53 -8.61 10.90
N GLU A 120 19.81 -8.27 11.07
CA GLU A 120 20.47 -8.28 12.38
C GLU A 120 19.77 -7.34 13.37
N GLY A 121 19.39 -6.14 12.91
CA GLY A 121 18.58 -5.19 13.65
C GLY A 121 17.28 -5.81 14.16
N LEU A 122 16.55 -6.52 13.30
CA LEU A 122 15.29 -7.20 13.61
C LEU A 122 15.46 -8.30 14.68
N LEU A 123 16.51 -9.12 14.58
CA LEU A 123 16.83 -10.18 15.55
C LEU A 123 17.27 -9.60 16.91
N SER A 124 17.97 -8.47 16.91
CA SER A 124 18.46 -7.79 18.12
C SER A 124 17.47 -6.78 18.74
N LEU A 125 16.21 -6.73 18.27
CA LEU A 125 15.25 -5.72 18.75
C LEU A 125 14.82 -5.90 20.20
N GLU A 126 14.72 -7.12 20.72
CA GLU A 126 14.00 -7.40 21.97
C GLU A 126 14.49 -6.55 23.15
N SER A 127 15.82 -6.37 23.28
CA SER A 127 16.48 -5.58 24.33
C SER A 127 16.38 -4.06 24.17
N ARG A 128 15.89 -3.55 23.04
CA ARG A 128 15.83 -2.11 22.75
C ARG A 128 14.59 -1.44 23.35
N SER A 129 14.70 -0.12 23.58
CA SER A 129 13.57 0.69 24.07
C SER A 129 12.43 0.76 23.04
N ILE A 130 11.21 1.05 23.50
CA ILE A 130 10.02 1.14 22.63
C ILE A 130 10.18 2.18 21.52
N ASN A 131 10.82 3.32 21.80
CA ASN A 131 11.06 4.37 20.81
C ASN A 131 12.06 3.94 19.72
N GLN A 132 13.12 3.22 20.10
CA GLN A 132 14.06 2.63 19.14
C GLN A 132 13.39 1.55 18.27
N LYS A 133 12.47 0.76 18.83
CA LYS A 133 11.66 -0.22 18.08
C LYS A 133 10.76 0.49 17.05
N LYS A 134 10.07 1.56 17.44
CA LYS A 134 9.24 2.40 16.53
C LYS A 134 10.08 3.02 15.40
N GLU A 135 11.22 3.62 15.73
CA GLU A 135 12.14 4.21 14.75
C GLU A 135 12.71 3.16 13.78
N PHE A 136 13.04 1.97 14.29
CA PHE A 136 13.48 0.85 13.47
C PHE A 136 12.40 0.43 12.46
N PHE A 137 11.16 0.14 12.89
CA PHE A 137 10.13 -0.34 11.96
C PHE A 137 9.75 0.70 10.90
N ASN A 138 9.77 2.00 11.23
CA ASN A 138 9.62 3.09 10.26
C ASN A 138 10.69 3.09 9.15
N ARG A 139 11.92 2.63 9.46
CA ARG A 139 12.98 2.45 8.45
C ARG A 139 12.86 1.09 7.76
N PHE A 140 12.55 0.03 8.50
CA PHE A 140 12.47 -1.35 8.03
C PHE A 140 11.51 -1.51 6.85
N ALA A 141 10.33 -0.86 6.90
CA ALA A 141 9.35 -0.89 5.82
C ALA A 141 9.93 -0.50 4.45
N LYS A 142 10.95 0.38 4.42
CA LYS A 142 11.62 0.81 3.17
C LYS A 142 12.59 -0.24 2.62
N VAL A 143 13.11 -1.13 3.46
CA VAL A 143 14.09 -2.19 3.12
C VAL A 143 13.40 -3.51 2.79
N VAL A 144 12.15 -3.74 3.25
CA VAL A 144 11.34 -4.93 2.91
C VAL A 144 11.36 -5.31 1.41
N PRO A 145 11.25 -4.36 0.44
CA PRO A 145 11.34 -4.67 -0.99
C PRO A 145 12.71 -5.21 -1.46
N GLU A 146 13.79 -4.89 -0.77
CA GLU A 146 15.17 -5.24 -1.15
C GLU A 146 15.53 -6.69 -0.80
N TYR A 147 14.76 -7.34 0.08
CA TYR A 147 14.95 -8.74 0.42
C TYR A 147 14.50 -9.68 -0.68
N ASP A 148 15.29 -10.74 -0.89
CA ASP A 148 14.91 -11.93 -1.66
C ASP A 148 13.55 -12.50 -1.19
N PRO A 149 12.65 -12.90 -2.11
CA PRO A 149 11.31 -13.43 -1.77
C PRO A 149 11.33 -14.58 -0.75
N VAL A 150 12.27 -15.52 -0.86
CA VAL A 150 12.34 -16.69 0.04
C VAL A 150 12.66 -16.24 1.46
N LEU A 151 13.59 -15.30 1.64
CA LEU A 151 13.88 -14.71 2.94
C LEU A 151 12.72 -13.83 3.45
N ARG A 152 12.12 -13.03 2.57
CA ARG A 152 11.00 -12.14 2.86
C ARG A 152 9.82 -12.91 3.47
N TYR A 153 9.42 -14.02 2.85
CA TYR A 153 8.27 -14.81 3.31
C TYR A 153 8.61 -15.86 4.37
N LYS A 154 9.76 -16.56 4.29
CA LYS A 154 10.09 -17.65 5.24
C LYS A 154 10.82 -17.20 6.51
N ARG A 155 11.40 -15.99 6.54
CA ARG A 155 12.12 -15.47 7.72
C ARG A 155 11.53 -14.18 8.27
N ILE A 156 11.25 -13.20 7.41
CA ILE A 156 10.86 -11.86 7.87
C ILE A 156 9.37 -11.80 8.23
N LEU A 157 8.49 -12.29 7.37
CA LEU A 157 7.04 -12.29 7.61
C LEU A 157 6.65 -12.90 8.97
N PRO A 158 7.13 -14.09 9.39
CA PRO A 158 6.78 -14.65 10.70
C PRO A 158 7.24 -13.77 11.88
N LEU A 159 8.41 -13.12 11.76
CA LEU A 159 8.91 -12.19 12.77
C LEU A 159 8.04 -10.93 12.85
N LEU A 160 7.65 -10.35 11.71
CA LEU A 160 6.77 -9.17 11.68
C LEU A 160 5.38 -9.48 12.23
N LEU A 161 4.78 -10.62 11.90
CA LEU A 161 3.48 -11.02 12.44
C LEU A 161 3.54 -11.22 13.95
N ASN A 162 4.58 -11.89 14.46
CA ASN A 162 4.82 -12.02 15.90
C ASN A 162 4.96 -10.64 16.59
N TRP A 163 5.69 -9.69 15.98
CA TRP A 163 5.80 -8.32 16.51
C TRP A 163 4.46 -7.55 16.49
N TYR A 164 3.66 -7.71 15.43
CA TYR A 164 2.35 -7.08 15.29
C TYR A 164 1.35 -7.59 16.35
N GLU A 165 1.37 -8.89 16.63
CA GLU A 165 0.49 -9.54 17.62
C GLU A 165 0.95 -9.35 19.07
N LYS A 166 2.27 -9.31 19.33
CA LYS A 166 2.86 -9.18 20.67
C LYS A 166 2.67 -7.79 21.30
N SER A 167 2.54 -6.72 20.50
CA SER A 167 2.51 -5.35 21.04
C SER A 167 1.61 -4.41 20.23
N THR A 168 0.45 -4.08 20.82
CA THR A 168 -0.54 -3.12 20.29
C THR A 168 0.00 -1.70 20.10
N GLU A 169 1.08 -1.34 20.81
CA GLU A 169 1.76 -0.05 20.66
C GLU A 169 2.72 -0.03 19.46
N LEU A 170 3.21 -1.20 19.03
CA LEU A 170 4.08 -1.34 17.86
C LEU A 170 3.30 -1.69 16.58
N SER A 171 2.09 -2.25 16.67
CA SER A 171 1.22 -2.55 15.54
C SER A 171 1.17 -1.45 14.45
N PRO A 172 0.97 -0.15 14.73
CA PRO A 172 0.94 0.89 13.69
C PRO A 172 2.30 1.16 13.02
N PHE A 173 3.41 0.75 13.63
CA PHE A 173 4.77 0.89 13.06
C PHE A 173 5.20 -0.37 12.29
N VAL A 174 4.75 -1.55 12.73
CA VAL A 174 4.99 -2.83 12.04
C VAL A 174 4.13 -2.96 10.78
N LEU A 175 2.87 -2.49 10.84
CA LEU A 175 1.90 -2.60 9.75
C LEU A 175 2.41 -2.08 8.38
N PRO A 176 3.08 -0.93 8.26
CA PRO A 176 3.69 -0.49 7.00
C PRO A 176 4.65 -1.51 6.38
N SER A 177 5.38 -2.30 7.18
CA SER A 177 6.28 -3.34 6.68
C SER A 177 5.51 -4.52 6.09
N LEU A 178 4.39 -4.89 6.70
CA LEU A 178 3.49 -5.95 6.22
C LEU A 178 2.73 -5.51 4.95
N LEU A 179 2.18 -4.29 4.91
CA LEU A 179 1.47 -3.77 3.75
C LEU A 179 2.42 -3.48 2.56
N THR A 180 3.65 -3.03 2.82
CA THR A 180 4.68 -2.93 1.77
C THR A 180 5.02 -4.30 1.20
N MET A 181 5.09 -5.35 2.03
CA MET A 181 5.32 -6.72 1.58
C MET A 181 4.21 -7.23 0.63
N ILE A 182 2.96 -6.86 0.88
CA ILE A 182 1.80 -7.15 0.00
C ILE A 182 1.89 -6.35 -1.32
N HIS A 183 2.31 -5.09 -1.26
CA HIS A 183 2.45 -4.23 -2.44
C HIS A 183 3.48 -4.74 -3.46
N VAL A 184 4.55 -5.38 -2.98
CA VAL A 184 5.66 -5.90 -3.81
C VAL A 184 5.57 -7.39 -4.12
N ALA A 185 4.55 -8.08 -3.61
CA ALA A 185 4.35 -9.50 -3.87
C ALA A 185 3.80 -9.75 -5.28
N GLU A 186 4.29 -10.81 -5.92
CA GLU A 186 3.65 -11.39 -7.10
C GLU A 186 2.34 -12.09 -6.72
N ASN A 187 1.52 -12.47 -7.71
CA ASN A 187 0.20 -13.06 -7.45
C ASN A 187 0.30 -14.38 -6.68
N ASP A 188 1.21 -15.25 -7.11
CA ASP A 188 1.38 -16.59 -6.55
C ASP A 188 1.90 -16.53 -5.11
N ASP A 189 2.91 -15.67 -4.86
CA ASP A 189 3.41 -15.40 -3.50
C ASP A 189 2.35 -14.76 -2.59
N PHE A 190 1.49 -13.89 -3.13
CA PHE A 190 0.43 -13.26 -2.37
C PHE A 190 -0.60 -14.29 -1.87
N GLU A 191 -1.13 -15.14 -2.76
CA GLU A 191 -2.09 -16.18 -2.35
C GLU A 191 -1.43 -17.27 -1.49
N ALA A 192 -0.15 -17.61 -1.73
CA ALA A 192 0.56 -18.63 -0.96
C ALA A 192 0.94 -18.19 0.47
N TYR A 193 1.29 -16.92 0.69
CA TYR A 193 1.89 -16.46 1.96
C TYR A 193 1.20 -15.26 2.62
N LEU A 194 0.47 -14.41 1.88
CA LEU A 194 0.04 -13.10 2.39
C LEU A 194 -1.47 -12.90 2.49
N ARG A 195 -2.28 -13.68 1.76
CA ARG A 195 -3.75 -13.59 1.80
C ARG A 195 -4.30 -13.82 3.20
N GLU A 196 -3.92 -14.93 3.83
CA GLU A 196 -4.26 -15.29 5.22
C GLU A 196 -3.84 -14.19 6.22
N PRO A 197 -2.56 -13.73 6.27
CA PRO A 197 -2.15 -12.60 7.10
C PRO A 197 -2.93 -11.30 6.87
N LEU A 198 -3.21 -10.93 5.61
CA LEU A 198 -3.98 -9.71 5.30
C LEU A 198 -5.40 -9.81 5.85
N MET A 199 -6.08 -10.93 5.64
CA MET A 199 -7.43 -11.15 6.17
C MET A 199 -7.45 -11.18 7.71
N LYS A 200 -6.42 -11.73 8.35
CA LYS A 200 -6.24 -11.67 9.81
C LYS A 200 -6.06 -10.22 10.31
N ILE A 201 -5.21 -9.43 9.67
CA ILE A 201 -5.01 -8.00 9.98
C ILE A 201 -6.33 -7.22 9.81
N MET A 202 -7.06 -7.46 8.72
CA MET A 202 -8.33 -6.80 8.41
C MET A 202 -9.42 -7.10 9.44
N THR A 203 -9.58 -8.36 9.84
CA THR A 203 -10.63 -8.80 10.78
C THR A 203 -10.33 -8.52 12.25
N GLN A 204 -9.06 -8.38 12.63
CA GLN A 204 -8.68 -8.06 14.01
C GLN A 204 -9.05 -6.62 14.41
N ARG A 205 -9.45 -6.45 15.68
CA ARG A 205 -9.61 -5.11 16.29
C ARG A 205 -8.29 -4.35 16.26
N LYS A 206 -8.32 -3.16 15.68
CA LYS A 206 -7.19 -2.23 15.60
C LYS A 206 -7.33 -1.15 16.66
N THR A 207 -6.20 -0.59 17.10
CA THR A 207 -6.22 0.71 17.81
C THR A 207 -6.48 1.81 16.79
N LEU A 208 -7.06 2.95 17.20
CA LEU A 208 -7.34 4.06 16.29
C LEU A 208 -6.12 4.45 15.45
N GLN A 209 -4.91 4.52 16.06
CA GLN A 209 -3.67 4.79 15.33
C GLN A 209 -3.32 3.73 14.26
N THR A 210 -3.63 2.46 14.52
CA THR A 210 -3.43 1.37 13.55
C THR A 210 -4.46 1.45 12.43
N SER A 211 -5.71 1.77 12.72
CA SER A 211 -6.75 2.07 11.72
C SER A 211 -6.35 3.23 10.81
N VAL A 212 -5.79 4.32 11.37
CA VAL A 212 -5.26 5.44 10.58
C VAL A 212 -4.22 4.93 9.58
N VAL A 213 -3.17 4.24 10.04
CA VAL A 213 -2.09 3.74 9.16
C VAL A 213 -2.59 2.70 8.16
N PHE A 214 -3.60 1.90 8.52
CA PHE A 214 -4.23 0.93 7.64
C PHE A 214 -4.98 1.60 6.46
N VAL A 215 -5.81 2.61 6.76
CA VAL A 215 -6.51 3.44 5.77
C VAL A 215 -5.52 4.21 4.91
N ASP A 216 -4.49 4.78 5.52
CA ASP A 216 -3.44 5.57 4.86
C ASP A 216 -2.69 4.80 3.77
N LEU A 217 -2.51 3.50 3.99
CA LEU A 217 -1.81 2.58 3.09
C LEU A 217 -2.76 1.72 2.25
N ILE A 218 -4.06 2.06 2.18
CA ILE A 218 -5.06 1.27 1.45
C ILE A 218 -4.68 1.02 -0.01
N GLU A 219 -4.10 2.02 -0.68
CA GLU A 219 -3.69 1.94 -2.09
C GLU A 219 -2.69 0.82 -2.40
N PHE A 220 -1.97 0.33 -1.38
CA PHE A 220 -0.98 -0.73 -1.53
C PHE A 220 -1.61 -2.12 -1.72
N PHE A 221 -2.84 -2.33 -1.22
CA PHE A 221 -3.50 -3.64 -1.20
C PHE A 221 -4.96 -3.62 -1.70
N ILE A 222 -5.57 -2.45 -1.95
CA ILE A 222 -6.95 -2.30 -2.47
C ILE A 222 -7.23 -3.15 -3.72
N SER A 223 -6.25 -3.28 -4.63
CA SER A 223 -6.35 -4.07 -5.85
C SER A 223 -6.26 -5.59 -5.64
N ARG A 224 -5.89 -6.03 -4.43
CA ARG A 224 -5.88 -7.43 -3.99
C ARG A 224 -7.21 -7.87 -3.37
N LEU A 225 -8.14 -6.93 -3.12
CA LEU A 225 -9.40 -7.20 -2.43
C LEU A 225 -10.57 -7.40 -3.39
N THR A 226 -11.47 -8.29 -3.02
CA THR A 226 -12.80 -8.39 -3.60
C THR A 226 -13.71 -7.26 -3.12
N LYS A 227 -14.76 -6.98 -3.89
CA LYS A 227 -15.77 -5.98 -3.55
C LYS A 227 -16.43 -6.23 -2.19
N THR A 228 -16.65 -7.50 -1.85
CA THR A 228 -17.22 -7.92 -0.56
C THR A 228 -16.26 -7.68 0.61
N GLU A 229 -14.96 -7.94 0.44
CA GLU A 229 -13.95 -7.66 1.48
C GLU A 229 -13.79 -6.14 1.70
N ILE A 230 -13.89 -5.33 0.63
CA ILE A 230 -13.95 -3.87 0.72
C ILE A 230 -15.16 -3.41 1.55
N GLU A 231 -16.37 -3.88 1.20
CA GLU A 231 -17.59 -3.51 1.92
C GLU A 231 -17.56 -3.93 3.39
N GLN A 232 -17.08 -5.14 3.71
CA GLN A 232 -17.13 -5.73 5.05
C GLN A 232 -16.01 -5.30 5.99
N HIS A 233 -14.85 -4.88 5.48
CA HIS A 233 -13.65 -4.66 6.31
C HIS A 233 -13.01 -3.29 6.13
N ILE A 234 -13.18 -2.62 4.99
CA ILE A 234 -12.55 -1.32 4.72
C ILE A 234 -13.44 -0.16 5.12
N LEU A 235 -14.72 -0.19 4.75
CA LEU A 235 -15.66 0.89 5.09
C LEU A 235 -15.85 1.08 6.60
N PRO A 236 -15.94 0.03 7.45
CA PRO A 236 -16.01 0.21 8.90
C PRO A 236 -14.78 0.95 9.47
N GLU A 237 -13.57 0.62 9.00
CA GLU A 237 -12.33 1.29 9.44
C GLU A 237 -12.30 2.76 9.00
N LEU A 238 -12.79 3.08 7.80
CA LEU A 238 -12.93 4.46 7.31
C LEU A 238 -13.88 5.27 8.21
N PHE A 239 -15.04 4.72 8.59
CA PHE A 239 -15.98 5.39 9.48
C PHE A 239 -15.39 5.60 10.89
N VAL A 240 -14.72 4.59 11.45
CA VAL A 240 -14.00 4.70 12.75
C VAL A 240 -12.94 5.79 12.70
N CYS A 241 -12.17 5.90 11.61
CA CYS A 241 -11.20 6.97 11.43
C CYS A 241 -11.83 8.37 11.38
N PHE A 242 -13.07 8.52 10.91
CA PHE A 242 -13.75 9.81 10.83
C PHE A 242 -14.34 10.29 12.17
N GLU A 243 -14.49 9.41 13.16
CA GLU A 243 -15.16 9.71 14.43
C GLU A 243 -14.63 10.99 15.12
N PRO A 244 -15.48 11.73 15.86
CA PRO A 244 -15.14 13.03 16.45
C PRO A 244 -13.97 13.02 17.44
N VAL A 245 -13.51 11.84 17.88
CA VAL A 245 -12.25 11.67 18.63
C VAL A 245 -11.04 12.17 17.82
N THR A 246 -11.12 12.20 16.48
CA THR A 246 -10.09 12.75 15.60
C THR A 246 -10.35 14.23 15.24
N ASN A 247 -9.59 15.13 15.84
CA ASN A 247 -9.61 16.56 15.49
C ASN A 247 -8.66 16.93 14.33
N LYS A 248 -8.13 15.95 13.60
CA LYS A 248 -7.20 16.16 12.47
C LYS A 248 -7.98 16.31 11.16
N THR A 249 -8.20 17.53 10.70
CA THR A 249 -8.88 17.84 9.43
C THR A 249 -8.28 17.08 8.25
N THR A 250 -6.94 17.01 8.16
CA THR A 250 -6.22 16.27 7.11
C THR A 250 -6.64 14.79 7.05
N LEU A 251 -6.85 14.15 8.20
CA LEU A 251 -7.25 12.75 8.25
C LEU A 251 -8.70 12.56 7.79
N LYS A 252 -9.60 13.47 8.20
CA LYS A 252 -10.99 13.48 7.74
C LYS A 252 -11.10 13.68 6.23
N LEU A 253 -10.23 14.52 5.65
CA LEU A 253 -10.09 14.66 4.20
C LEU A 253 -9.61 13.35 3.54
N CYS A 254 -8.51 12.74 4.03
CA CYS A 254 -8.03 11.46 3.49
C CYS A 254 -9.11 10.36 3.52
N VAL A 255 -9.90 10.29 4.59
CA VAL A 255 -11.02 9.33 4.70
C VAL A 255 -12.09 9.58 3.64
N LEU A 256 -12.51 10.84 3.43
CA LEU A 256 -13.49 11.20 2.41
C LEU A 256 -12.96 10.90 0.99
N GLU A 257 -11.70 11.24 0.70
CA GLU A 257 -11.03 10.89 -0.56
C GLU A 257 -10.92 9.37 -0.78
N CYS A 258 -10.72 8.59 0.28
CA CYS A 258 -10.75 7.11 0.21
C CYS A 258 -12.15 6.59 -0.12
N ILE A 259 -13.20 7.10 0.54
CA ILE A 259 -14.60 6.74 0.26
C ILE A 259 -14.94 7.09 -1.20
N GLU A 260 -14.57 8.28 -1.68
CA GLU A 260 -14.80 8.71 -3.05
C GLU A 260 -14.17 7.74 -4.08
N ARG A 261 -12.90 7.37 -3.87
CA ARG A 261 -12.19 6.41 -4.74
C ARG A 261 -12.74 4.98 -4.66
N LEU A 262 -13.37 4.60 -3.55
CA LEU A 262 -13.94 3.27 -3.35
C LEU A 262 -15.34 3.11 -3.96
N LEU A 263 -16.13 4.18 -4.09
CA LEU A 263 -17.52 4.15 -4.61
C LEU A 263 -17.73 3.30 -5.89
N PRO A 264 -16.87 3.37 -6.93
CA PRO A 264 -17.04 2.54 -8.14
C PRO A 264 -17.02 1.02 -7.85
N SER A 265 -16.24 0.60 -6.85
CA SER A 265 -16.07 -0.82 -6.49
C SER A 265 -17.27 -1.38 -5.71
N LEU A 266 -17.99 -0.52 -4.98
CA LEU A 266 -19.14 -0.90 -4.16
C LEU A 266 -20.30 -1.39 -5.05
N SER A 267 -21.07 -2.34 -4.52
CA SER A 267 -22.18 -3.00 -5.23
C SER A 267 -23.44 -3.13 -4.37
N SER A 268 -23.33 -3.13 -3.05
CA SER A 268 -24.48 -3.24 -2.15
C SER A 268 -25.25 -1.90 -1.99
N PRO A 269 -26.59 -1.88 -2.20
CA PRO A 269 -27.40 -0.70 -1.88
C PRO A 269 -27.51 -0.45 -0.36
N GLY A 270 -27.31 -1.48 0.48
CA GLY A 270 -27.28 -1.30 1.93
C GLY A 270 -26.09 -0.45 2.37
N VAL A 271 -24.91 -0.76 1.83
CA VAL A 271 -23.67 0.01 2.04
C VAL A 271 -23.82 1.46 1.58
N ALA A 272 -24.52 1.70 0.46
CA ALA A 272 -24.83 3.06 0.04
C ALA A 272 -25.71 3.82 1.06
N GLN A 273 -26.67 3.15 1.71
CA GLN A 273 -27.45 3.78 2.79
C GLN A 273 -26.61 4.06 4.05
N GLU A 274 -25.59 3.25 4.35
CA GLU A 274 -24.62 3.53 5.42
C GLU A 274 -23.78 4.76 5.10
N ILE A 275 -23.22 4.86 3.88
CA ILE A 275 -22.48 6.06 3.44
C ILE A 275 -23.39 7.29 3.45
N VAL A 276 -24.64 7.18 3.03
CA VAL A 276 -25.62 8.29 3.09
C VAL A 276 -25.92 8.69 4.53
N ALA A 277 -26.10 7.74 5.45
CA ALA A 277 -26.31 8.02 6.87
C ALA A 277 -25.07 8.71 7.47
N PHE A 278 -23.87 8.22 7.16
CA PHE A 278 -22.61 8.86 7.51
C PHE A 278 -22.54 10.31 7.03
N LEU A 279 -22.71 10.56 5.72
CA LEU A 279 -22.67 11.91 5.14
C LEU A 279 -23.70 12.86 5.77
N SER A 280 -24.88 12.38 6.15
CA SER A 280 -25.91 13.20 6.82
C SER A 280 -25.48 13.74 8.18
N THR A 281 -24.47 13.13 8.81
CA THR A 281 -23.87 13.61 10.07
C THR A 281 -22.68 14.55 9.87
N VAL A 282 -22.09 14.57 8.66
CA VAL A 282 -20.88 15.36 8.38
C VAL A 282 -21.25 16.83 8.19
N ARG A 283 -20.63 17.69 8.99
CA ARG A 283 -20.68 19.15 8.83
C ARG A 283 -19.26 19.67 8.67
N THR A 284 -19.03 20.52 7.69
CA THR A 284 -17.71 21.12 7.42
C THR A 284 -17.84 22.55 6.91
N THR A 285 -16.86 23.38 7.26
CA THR A 285 -16.61 24.69 6.66
C THR A 285 -15.33 24.71 5.79
N ASP A 286 -14.60 23.58 5.73
CA ASP A 286 -13.43 23.42 4.88
C ASP A 286 -13.84 23.11 3.43
N SER A 287 -13.31 23.90 2.49
CA SER A 287 -13.57 23.80 1.04
C SER A 287 -13.17 22.44 0.46
N SER A 288 -12.04 21.85 0.91
CA SER A 288 -11.56 20.58 0.38
C SER A 288 -12.47 19.43 0.81
N MET A 289 -12.83 19.38 2.10
CA MET A 289 -13.80 18.41 2.61
C MET A 289 -15.18 18.59 1.99
N LEU A 290 -15.65 19.82 1.77
CA LEU A 290 -16.92 20.10 1.11
C LEU A 290 -16.90 19.58 -0.34
N SER A 291 -15.83 19.82 -1.09
CA SER A 291 -15.64 19.29 -2.45
C SER A 291 -15.75 17.77 -2.50
N CYS A 292 -15.07 17.04 -1.60
CA CYS A 292 -15.19 15.58 -1.51
C CYS A 292 -16.61 15.12 -1.17
N ILE A 293 -17.28 15.76 -0.21
CA ILE A 293 -18.68 15.44 0.14
C ILE A 293 -19.60 15.63 -1.08
N LEU A 294 -19.40 16.70 -1.85
CA LEU A 294 -20.17 16.97 -3.07
C LEU A 294 -19.89 15.95 -4.18
N ALA A 295 -18.62 15.54 -4.36
CA ALA A 295 -18.23 14.51 -5.31
C ALA A 295 -18.83 13.14 -4.97
N ILE A 296 -18.74 12.72 -3.70
CA ILE A 296 -19.36 11.50 -3.18
C ILE A 296 -20.88 11.51 -3.42
N ASN A 297 -21.56 12.61 -3.06
CA ASN A 297 -23.00 12.78 -3.30
C ASN A 297 -23.35 12.63 -4.79
N ARG A 298 -22.60 13.30 -5.67
CA ARG A 298 -22.82 13.22 -7.12
C ARG A 298 -22.64 11.80 -7.66
N HIS A 299 -21.63 11.07 -7.20
CA HIS A 299 -21.39 9.69 -7.62
C HIS A 299 -22.49 8.74 -7.14
N LEU A 300 -22.89 8.84 -5.87
CA LEU A 300 -23.99 8.08 -5.26
C LEU A 300 -25.32 8.25 -6.01
N LEU A 301 -25.61 9.46 -6.48
CA LEU A 301 -26.84 9.78 -7.23
C LEU A 301 -26.76 9.38 -8.71
N SER A 302 -25.55 9.30 -9.29
CA SER A 302 -25.35 8.96 -10.70
C SER A 302 -25.51 7.47 -10.97
N GLU A 303 -25.15 6.60 -10.02
CA GLU A 303 -25.20 5.15 -10.21
C GLU A 303 -26.50 4.52 -9.68
N ARG A 304 -27.35 4.04 -10.60
CA ARG A 304 -28.63 3.38 -10.27
C ARG A 304 -28.51 2.18 -9.33
N LYS A 305 -27.34 1.52 -9.27
CA LYS A 305 -27.08 0.33 -8.45
C LYS A 305 -27.27 0.59 -6.94
N PHE A 306 -27.11 1.84 -6.49
CA PHE A 306 -27.26 2.23 -5.10
C PHE A 306 -28.71 2.45 -4.66
N GLY A 307 -29.67 2.51 -5.60
CA GLY A 307 -31.10 2.54 -5.28
C GLY A 307 -31.57 3.73 -4.42
N ILE A 308 -30.87 4.88 -4.47
CA ILE A 308 -31.17 6.03 -3.60
C ILE A 308 -32.54 6.64 -3.97
N THR A 309 -33.46 6.62 -3.00
CA THR A 309 -34.81 7.16 -3.14
C THR A 309 -34.87 8.66 -2.88
N CYS A 310 -35.79 9.34 -3.53
CA CYS A 310 -36.11 10.76 -3.33
C CYS A 310 -36.37 11.13 -1.85
N SER A 311 -36.95 10.22 -1.06
CA SER A 311 -37.12 10.40 0.40
C SER A 311 -35.78 10.51 1.14
N THR A 312 -34.79 9.70 0.75
CA THR A 312 -33.44 9.72 1.32
C THR A 312 -32.67 10.96 0.86
N ILE A 313 -32.82 11.39 -0.40
CA ILE A 313 -32.21 12.64 -0.88
C ILE A 313 -32.75 13.83 -0.08
N ALA A 314 -34.07 14.01 -0.06
CA ALA A 314 -34.71 15.15 0.60
C ALA A 314 -34.54 15.14 2.14
N GLY A 315 -34.56 13.96 2.77
CA GLY A 315 -34.53 13.84 4.22
C GLY A 315 -33.13 13.73 4.86
N LYS A 316 -32.09 13.34 4.10
CA LYS A 316 -30.74 13.09 4.66
C LYS A 316 -29.61 13.83 3.95
N LEU A 317 -29.60 13.85 2.61
CA LEU A 317 -28.46 14.38 1.84
C LEU A 317 -28.58 15.88 1.56
N LEU A 318 -29.79 16.34 1.28
CA LEU A 318 -30.06 17.73 0.91
C LEU A 318 -29.96 18.71 2.11
N PRO A 319 -30.43 18.39 3.35
CA PRO A 319 -30.37 19.35 4.46
C PRO A 319 -28.97 19.83 4.87
N PRO A 320 -27.94 18.97 5.05
CA PRO A 320 -26.58 19.43 5.40
C PRO A 320 -25.94 20.32 4.32
N LEU A 321 -26.32 20.13 3.05
CA LEU A 321 -25.86 20.95 1.93
C LEU A 321 -26.58 22.29 1.84
N LEU A 322 -27.86 22.37 2.24
CA LEU A 322 -28.54 23.66 2.44
C LEU A 322 -27.95 24.44 3.61
N ASP A 323 -27.63 23.79 4.74
CA ASP A 323 -26.94 24.44 5.85
C ASP A 323 -25.61 25.07 5.37
N ALA A 324 -24.85 24.36 4.53
CA ALA A 324 -23.59 24.84 3.96
C ALA A 324 -23.74 26.08 3.05
N LEU A 325 -24.88 26.27 2.35
CA LEU A 325 -25.14 27.50 1.58
C LEU A 325 -25.18 28.76 2.45
N THR A 326 -25.55 28.62 3.73
CA THR A 326 -25.65 29.75 4.67
C THR A 326 -24.32 30.12 5.32
N SER A 327 -23.25 29.38 5.03
CA SER A 327 -21.93 29.60 5.63
C SER A 327 -21.29 30.90 5.12
N PRO A 328 -20.88 31.83 6.01
CA PRO A 328 -20.25 33.10 5.61
C PRO A 328 -18.80 32.92 5.08
N LEU A 329 -18.24 31.71 5.17
CA LEU A 329 -16.88 31.38 4.72
C LEU A 329 -16.85 30.70 3.33
N LEU A 330 -18.01 30.60 2.65
CA LEU A 330 -18.13 29.86 1.39
C LEU A 330 -17.51 30.62 0.20
N GLY A 331 -16.54 29.99 -0.47
CA GLY A 331 -15.91 30.55 -1.67
C GLY A 331 -16.79 30.46 -2.93
N LEU A 332 -16.54 31.31 -3.92
CA LEU A 332 -17.32 31.34 -5.18
C LEU A 332 -17.31 29.99 -5.94
N ASN A 333 -16.18 29.29 -5.94
CA ASN A 333 -16.06 27.99 -6.60
C ASN A 333 -16.82 26.90 -5.83
N ASP A 334 -16.70 26.89 -4.50
CA ASP A 334 -17.43 25.97 -3.62
C ASP A 334 -18.95 26.15 -3.76
N PHE A 335 -19.41 27.42 -3.80
CA PHE A 335 -20.82 27.76 -4.02
C PHE A 335 -21.34 27.25 -5.37
N ARG A 336 -20.54 27.36 -6.45
CA ARG A 336 -20.92 26.82 -7.78
C ARG A 336 -21.07 25.30 -7.73
N LEU A 337 -20.08 24.59 -7.19
CA LEU A 337 -20.12 23.13 -7.05
C LEU A 337 -21.30 22.67 -6.19
N LEU A 338 -21.56 23.37 -5.08
CA LEU A 338 -22.68 23.13 -4.17
C LEU A 338 -24.03 23.30 -4.89
N MET A 339 -24.21 24.41 -5.62
CA MET A 339 -25.43 24.66 -6.40
C MET A 339 -25.64 23.64 -7.52
N ASP A 340 -24.58 23.19 -8.19
CA ASP A 340 -24.69 22.19 -9.26
C ASP A 340 -25.14 20.82 -8.72
N VAL A 341 -24.62 20.39 -7.56
CA VAL A 341 -25.07 19.16 -6.89
C VAL A 341 -26.49 19.30 -6.33
N LEU A 342 -26.84 20.44 -5.73
CA LEU A 342 -28.20 20.69 -5.24
C LEU A 342 -29.25 20.68 -6.37
N ARG A 343 -28.95 21.30 -7.52
CA ARG A 343 -29.80 21.21 -8.72
C ARG A 343 -29.95 19.76 -9.18
N PHE A 344 -28.84 19.01 -9.25
CA PHE A 344 -28.86 17.60 -9.64
C PHE A 344 -29.67 16.72 -8.67
N MET A 345 -29.64 17.01 -7.36
CA MET A 345 -30.49 16.37 -6.35
C MET A 345 -31.98 16.65 -6.60
N LEU A 346 -32.35 17.91 -6.83
CA LEU A 346 -33.74 18.32 -7.09
C LEU A 346 -34.28 17.71 -8.39
N ASP A 347 -33.51 17.77 -9.49
CA ASP A 347 -33.78 17.08 -10.75
C ASP A 347 -34.01 15.57 -10.56
N THR A 348 -33.24 14.94 -9.67
CA THR A 348 -33.36 13.51 -9.39
C THR A 348 -34.61 13.20 -8.57
N ILE A 349 -34.97 14.06 -7.60
CA ILE A 349 -36.23 13.96 -6.84
C ILE A 349 -37.43 14.10 -7.77
N ASP A 350 -37.45 15.13 -8.63
CA ASP A 350 -38.53 15.37 -9.61
C ASP A 350 -38.70 14.16 -10.54
N ARG A 351 -37.64 13.73 -11.22
CA ARG A 351 -37.70 12.57 -12.12
C ARG A 351 -38.22 11.31 -11.44
N GLN A 352 -37.84 11.05 -10.19
CA GLN A 352 -38.33 9.89 -9.45
C GLN A 352 -39.81 10.02 -9.07
N ARG A 353 -40.23 11.17 -8.53
CA ARG A 353 -41.63 11.39 -8.12
C ARG A 353 -42.58 11.49 -9.29
N THR A 354 -42.21 12.18 -10.36
CA THR A 354 -42.99 12.30 -11.58
C THR A 354 -43.22 10.92 -12.22
N CYS A 355 -42.19 10.06 -12.28
CA CYS A 355 -42.36 8.66 -12.70
C CYS A 355 -43.33 7.87 -11.78
N GLU A 356 -43.21 8.03 -10.46
CA GLU A 356 -44.07 7.34 -9.48
C GLU A 356 -45.54 7.75 -9.62
N LEU A 357 -45.82 9.04 -9.79
CA LEU A 357 -47.17 9.59 -9.93
C LEU A 357 -47.84 9.14 -11.23
N ILE A 358 -47.14 9.21 -12.38
CA ILE A 358 -47.65 8.72 -13.67
C ILE A 358 -47.98 7.22 -13.61
N LEU A 359 -47.17 6.42 -12.89
CA LEU A 359 -47.43 5.00 -12.71
C LEU A 359 -48.65 4.73 -11.80
N ARG A 360 -48.97 5.62 -10.86
CA ARG A 360 -50.20 5.53 -10.04
C ARG A 360 -51.45 5.84 -10.85
N GLU A 361 -51.42 6.90 -11.67
CA GLU A 361 -52.54 7.26 -12.56
C GLU A 361 -52.86 6.15 -13.57
N ARG A 362 -51.83 5.52 -14.15
CA ARG A 362 -52.04 4.37 -15.06
C ARG A 362 -52.63 3.16 -14.34
N LYS A 363 -52.30 2.94 -13.06
CA LYS A 363 -52.86 1.84 -12.26
C LYS A 363 -54.30 2.10 -11.83
N SER A 364 -54.68 3.34 -11.54
CA SER A 364 -56.08 3.67 -11.24
C SER A 364 -56.98 3.58 -12.48
N GLN A 365 -56.47 3.94 -13.66
CA GLN A 365 -57.19 3.77 -14.93
C GLN A 365 -57.28 2.31 -15.40
N GLY A 366 -56.29 1.47 -15.08
CA GLY A 366 -56.33 0.02 -15.35
C GLY A 366 -57.25 -0.80 -14.44
N GLY A 367 -57.90 -0.16 -13.46
CA GLY A 367 -58.74 -0.78 -12.43
C GLY A 367 -60.22 -0.93 -12.77
N SER A 368 -60.59 -1.12 -14.04
CA SER A 368 -61.97 -1.42 -14.42
C SER A 368 -62.05 -2.35 -15.63
N CYS A 369 -62.15 -3.65 -15.35
CA CYS A 369 -62.55 -4.68 -16.30
C CYS A 369 -63.73 -5.48 -15.72
N SER A 370 -64.86 -4.80 -15.52
CA SER A 370 -66.14 -5.47 -15.33
C SER A 370 -66.78 -5.75 -16.70
N ASN A 371 -67.02 -7.03 -16.97
CA ASN A 371 -68.07 -7.54 -17.86
C ASN A 371 -68.11 -7.00 -19.31
N ILE A 372 -67.32 -7.58 -20.21
CA ILE A 372 -67.80 -7.81 -21.59
C ILE A 372 -67.60 -9.28 -21.94
N SER A 373 -68.71 -10.00 -21.99
CA SER A 373 -68.82 -11.33 -22.59
C SER A 373 -68.49 -11.28 -24.09
N THR A 374 -67.81 -12.31 -24.59
CA THR A 374 -67.69 -12.57 -26.03
C THR A 374 -69.07 -12.59 -26.71
N PRO A 375 -69.16 -12.10 -27.96
CA PRO A 375 -69.06 -13.08 -29.04
C PRO A 375 -68.15 -12.67 -30.21
N THR A 376 -67.79 -13.71 -30.95
CA THR A 376 -67.13 -13.78 -32.25
C THR A 376 -67.56 -12.75 -33.30
N GLY A 377 -66.60 -12.26 -34.09
CA GLY A 377 -66.80 -12.10 -35.55
C GLY A 377 -66.30 -10.79 -36.19
N LEU A 378 -65.30 -10.94 -37.07
CA LEU A 378 -65.02 -10.11 -38.27
C LEU A 378 -64.71 -8.60 -38.10
N GLY A 379 -63.83 -8.07 -38.96
CA GLY A 379 -63.83 -6.63 -39.26
C GLY A 379 -62.47 -5.91 -39.28
N ARG A 380 -61.70 -6.16 -40.33
CA ARG A 380 -60.63 -5.32 -40.90
C ARG A 380 -60.59 -3.81 -40.52
N ASN A 381 -59.34 -3.35 -40.35
CA ASN A 381 -58.79 -2.03 -40.72
C ASN A 381 -59.20 -0.77 -39.91
N LEU A 382 -58.19 -0.11 -39.33
CA LEU A 382 -58.07 1.37 -39.23
C LEU A 382 -56.56 1.75 -39.22
N PRO A 383 -56.18 3.00 -39.56
CA PRO A 383 -55.03 3.20 -40.45
C PRO A 383 -53.84 3.98 -39.86
N LEU A 384 -52.72 3.94 -40.59
CA LEU A 384 -51.68 4.98 -40.57
C LEU A 384 -52.20 6.25 -41.25
N ILE A 385 -52.05 7.43 -40.64
CA ILE A 385 -51.62 8.68 -41.30
C ILE A 385 -51.28 9.78 -40.27
N SER A 386 -50.28 10.57 -40.64
CA SER A 386 -49.74 11.79 -40.01
C SER A 386 -50.74 12.94 -39.82
N MET A 387 -50.52 13.76 -38.79
CA MET A 387 -50.54 15.27 -38.77
C MET A 387 -50.32 15.73 -37.29
N GLN A 388 -49.88 16.94 -36.93
CA GLN A 388 -49.65 18.20 -37.65
C GLN A 388 -48.59 19.06 -36.92
N LYS A 389 -47.89 19.96 -37.62
CA LYS A 389 -47.24 21.13 -36.98
C LYS A 389 -48.27 22.26 -36.85
N PRO A 390 -48.25 23.09 -35.79
CA PRO A 390 -48.90 24.39 -35.81
C PRO A 390 -48.05 25.41 -36.58
N THR A 391 -48.70 26.25 -37.38
CA THR A 391 -48.10 27.45 -37.98
C THR A 391 -48.40 28.67 -37.10
N VAL A 392 -47.56 29.70 -37.21
CA VAL A 392 -47.60 30.93 -36.41
C VAL A 392 -48.57 31.95 -37.01
N ASP A 393 -49.21 32.76 -36.18
CA ASP A 393 -49.44 34.18 -36.45
C ASP A 393 -49.19 34.98 -35.16
N ALA A 394 -48.70 36.21 -35.31
CA ALA A 394 -48.12 37.01 -34.22
C ALA A 394 -48.91 38.30 -33.98
N ASP A 395 -48.78 38.88 -32.78
CA ASP A 395 -48.58 40.33 -32.69
C ASP A 395 -48.01 40.81 -31.34
N PHE A 396 -47.24 41.91 -31.44
CA PHE A 396 -46.84 42.87 -30.39
C PHE A 396 -45.71 42.60 -29.36
N MET A 397 -44.48 42.90 -29.82
CA MET A 397 -43.46 43.79 -29.19
C MET A 397 -42.85 43.54 -27.79
N GLY A 398 -41.59 43.06 -27.81
CA GLY A 398 -40.45 43.56 -27.00
C GLY A 398 -40.40 43.21 -25.51
N SER A 399 -39.23 42.99 -24.89
CA SER A 399 -37.85 42.82 -25.39
C SER A 399 -37.00 42.32 -24.21
N ASP A 400 -36.12 41.32 -24.38
CA ASP A 400 -34.90 41.21 -23.55
C ASP A 400 -33.89 40.16 -24.08
N ILE A 401 -32.75 40.69 -24.53
CA ILE A 401 -31.36 40.20 -24.40
C ILE A 401 -31.11 38.67 -24.45
N ASP A 402 -30.54 38.22 -25.57
CA ASP A 402 -29.94 36.89 -25.74
C ASP A 402 -28.70 36.67 -24.85
N ASP A 403 -28.61 35.52 -24.18
CA ASP A 403 -27.35 34.97 -23.68
C ASP A 403 -27.21 33.48 -24.07
N ALA A 404 -26.63 33.24 -25.24
CA ALA A 404 -26.41 31.91 -25.80
C ALA A 404 -24.91 31.68 -26.05
N ARG A 405 -24.24 31.00 -25.11
CA ARG A 405 -22.84 30.57 -25.29
C ARG A 405 -22.55 29.12 -24.89
N PHE A 406 -22.13 28.39 -25.92
CA PHE A 406 -21.24 27.22 -25.92
C PHE A 406 -21.74 25.88 -25.36
N SER A 407 -22.06 25.01 -26.31
CA SER A 407 -21.80 23.57 -26.21
C SER A 407 -20.28 23.28 -26.17
N ARG A 408 -19.92 22.28 -25.37
CA ARG A 408 -18.81 21.31 -25.55
C ARG A 408 -17.47 21.80 -26.14
N THR A 409 -16.41 21.76 -25.31
CA THR A 409 -15.12 21.17 -25.68
C THR A 409 -14.39 20.62 -24.45
N SER A 410 -13.57 19.59 -24.66
CA SER A 410 -12.60 19.05 -23.70
C SER A 410 -11.40 19.98 -23.49
N LEU A 411 -10.68 19.83 -22.37
CA LEU A 411 -9.21 19.73 -22.41
C LEU A 411 -8.60 19.22 -21.09
N SER A 412 -7.55 18.42 -21.23
CA SER A 412 -6.61 18.04 -20.18
C SER A 412 -5.49 19.09 -20.05
N ASP A 413 -4.71 18.96 -18.97
CA ASP A 413 -3.43 19.63 -18.70
C ASP A 413 -3.43 21.17 -18.56
N HIS A 414 -2.82 21.66 -17.47
CA HIS A 414 -1.75 22.67 -17.53
C HIS A 414 -0.95 22.70 -16.21
N ARG A 415 0.37 22.94 -16.30
CA ARG A 415 1.32 23.03 -15.17
C ARG A 415 1.91 24.44 -15.05
N HIS A 416 2.17 24.88 -13.81
CA HIS A 416 3.02 26.04 -13.42
C HIS A 416 2.53 27.43 -13.89
N SER A 417 2.73 28.57 -13.21
CA SER A 417 3.30 28.96 -11.90
C SER A 417 2.74 30.39 -11.56
N THR A 418 2.94 31.08 -10.42
CA THR A 418 3.83 30.97 -9.23
C THR A 418 3.07 31.55 -8.01
N GLY A 419 3.35 31.21 -6.75
CA GLY A 419 4.30 31.94 -5.88
C GLY A 419 3.59 32.50 -4.62
N GLY A 420 4.00 32.08 -3.41
CA GLY A 420 3.35 32.42 -2.14
C GLY A 420 3.56 31.32 -1.09
N GLU A 421 4.11 31.66 0.07
CA GLU A 421 4.76 30.70 0.97
C GLU A 421 3.82 30.09 2.03
N SER A 422 3.89 28.76 2.17
CA SER A 422 3.45 28.01 3.35
C SER A 422 4.21 26.68 3.41
N ASN A 423 5.43 26.74 3.95
CA ASN A 423 6.32 25.59 4.05
C ASN A 423 6.04 24.77 5.32
N ASN A 424 5.22 23.71 5.22
CA ASN A 424 5.41 22.50 6.05
C ASN A 424 4.67 21.22 5.61
N THR A 425 3.61 21.30 4.79
CA THR A 425 2.79 20.12 4.42
C THR A 425 3.28 19.32 3.20
N ARG A 426 4.27 19.82 2.44
CA ARG A 426 4.79 19.15 1.22
C ARG A 426 5.73 17.94 1.45
N ASN A 427 6.03 17.58 2.70
CA ASN A 427 6.94 16.47 3.00
C ASN A 427 6.32 15.08 2.81
N TRP A 428 4.99 14.98 2.80
CA TRP A 428 4.33 13.69 2.95
C TRP A 428 4.18 12.93 1.62
N LEU A 429 3.69 13.60 0.56
CA LEU A 429 3.69 13.07 -0.83
C LEU A 429 5.10 12.77 -1.38
N ARG A 430 6.15 13.39 -0.81
CA ARG A 430 7.55 13.11 -1.21
C ARG A 430 8.00 11.68 -0.88
N ASN A 431 7.49 11.07 0.19
CA ASN A 431 7.84 9.69 0.56
C ASN A 431 7.25 8.68 -0.44
N ASN A 432 6.01 8.88 -0.90
CA ASN A 432 5.38 8.02 -1.92
C ASN A 432 6.05 8.16 -3.29
N LEU A 433 6.48 9.37 -3.66
CA LEU A 433 7.34 9.58 -4.84
C LEU A 433 8.70 8.87 -4.72
N GLN A 434 9.22 8.62 -3.53
CA GLN A 434 10.48 7.90 -3.34
C GLN A 434 10.31 6.39 -3.51
N LEU A 435 9.19 5.81 -3.07
CA LEU A 435 8.82 4.42 -3.37
C LEU A 435 8.50 4.20 -4.86
N GLN A 436 7.81 5.15 -5.51
CA GLN A 436 7.62 5.11 -6.97
C GLN A 436 8.94 5.26 -7.76
N ARG A 437 9.90 6.06 -7.25
CA ARG A 437 11.26 6.14 -7.82
C ARG A 437 12.07 4.87 -7.62
N LEU A 438 11.84 4.10 -6.56
CA LEU A 438 12.52 2.82 -6.34
C LEU A 438 12.12 1.77 -7.40
N ARG A 439 10.87 1.78 -7.90
CA ARG A 439 10.51 1.01 -9.11
C ARG A 439 11.24 1.50 -10.36
N ALA A 440 11.46 2.81 -10.51
CA ALA A 440 12.23 3.37 -11.64
C ALA A 440 13.75 3.07 -11.56
N SER A 441 14.30 2.76 -10.37
CA SER A 441 15.68 2.29 -10.21
C SER A 441 15.83 0.77 -10.21
N GLY A 442 14.73 0.00 -10.28
CA GLY A 442 14.74 -1.47 -10.30
C GLY A 442 15.52 -2.08 -11.46
N ASN A 443 15.70 -1.34 -12.57
CA ASN A 443 16.51 -1.76 -13.71
C ASN A 443 18.02 -1.40 -13.57
N ARG A 444 18.56 -1.33 -12.35
CA ARG A 444 20.00 -1.04 -12.10
C ARG A 444 20.70 -1.95 -11.09
N SER A 445 20.06 -3.02 -10.63
CA SER A 445 20.66 -4.02 -9.73
C SER A 445 21.69 -4.96 -10.39
N GLU A 446 21.93 -4.87 -11.71
CA GLU A 446 23.01 -5.61 -12.38
C GLU A 446 24.39 -4.94 -12.27
N SER A 447 24.48 -3.71 -11.74
CA SER A 447 25.68 -2.86 -11.84
C SER A 447 26.58 -2.80 -10.60
N VAL A 448 26.22 -3.46 -9.49
CA VAL A 448 26.94 -3.34 -8.21
C VAL A 448 28.27 -4.12 -8.17
N LEU A 449 28.46 -5.09 -9.08
CA LEU A 449 29.70 -5.88 -9.20
C LEU A 449 30.76 -5.25 -10.11
N TYR A 450 30.38 -4.38 -11.04
CA TYR A 450 31.31 -3.74 -12.00
C TYR A 450 31.97 -2.49 -11.41
N GLY A 451 32.77 -2.71 -10.36
CA GLY A 451 33.52 -1.69 -9.63
C GLY A 451 35.04 -1.72 -9.83
N LEU A 452 35.57 -2.60 -10.68
CA LEU A 452 37.00 -2.67 -11.01
C LEU A 452 37.28 -2.01 -12.37
N LYS A 453 38.04 -0.92 -12.34
CA LYS A 453 38.54 -0.27 -13.55
C LYS A 453 39.51 -1.22 -14.26
N GLN A 454 39.18 -1.59 -15.49
CA GLN A 454 40.22 -1.95 -16.45
C GLN A 454 41.21 -0.80 -16.56
N ARG A 455 42.47 -1.08 -16.26
CA ARG A 455 43.63 -0.33 -16.78
C ARG A 455 44.47 -1.34 -17.55
N ASN A 456 44.70 -1.02 -18.82
CA ASN A 456 45.73 -1.63 -19.63
C ASN A 456 47.12 -1.35 -19.04
#